data_AF-A0A497PA44-F1
#
_entry.id   AF-A0A497PA44-F1
#
_cell.length_a   1.000
_cell.length_b   1.000
_cell.length_c   1.000
_cell.angle_alpha   90.00
_cell.angle_beta   90.00
_cell.angle_gamma   90.00
#
_symmetry.space_group_name_H-M   'P 1'
#
loop_
_entity.id
_entity.type
_entity.pdbx_description
1 polymer ?
#
loop_
_entity_poly.entity_id
_entity_poly.type
_entity_poly.pdbx_seq_one_letter_code
_entity_poly.pdbx_strand_id
1 'polypeptide(L)' 'MTFPYKGYAGKYLDVDLSTGKIRIEEMKKDWALLYLGGTGIAARVLWDETGPDTDPLGPEN' A
#
# COMPACT_ATOMS: atom_id res chain seq x y z
N MET A 1 -15.14 -0.71 -11.46
CA MET A 1 -15.88 -1.83 -10.82
C MET A 1 -15.88 -1.59 -9.32
N THR A 2 -16.95 -1.90 -8.60
CA THR A 2 -16.94 -1.79 -7.14
C THR A 2 -16.07 -2.88 -6.53
N PHE A 3 -15.28 -2.54 -5.51
CA PHE A 3 -14.49 -3.52 -4.77
C PHE A 3 -15.43 -4.50 -4.05
N PRO A 4 -15.21 -5.83 -4.15
CA PRO A 4 -16.23 -6.82 -3.77
C PRO A 4 -16.42 -6.94 -2.26
N TYR A 5 -15.43 -6.56 -1.46
CA TYR A 5 -15.48 -6.65 0.00
C TYR A 5 -15.92 -5.31 0.59
N LYS A 6 -17.06 -5.32 1.30
CA LYS A 6 -17.56 -4.14 2.02
C LYS A 6 -16.59 -3.76 3.15
N GLY A 7 -16.61 -2.48 3.56
CA GLY A 7 -15.71 -1.95 4.58
C GLY A 7 -14.37 -1.42 4.04
N TYR A 8 -14.03 -1.76 2.79
CA TYR A 8 -12.86 -1.21 2.10
C TYR A 8 -13.28 -0.14 1.10
N ALA A 9 -12.49 0.93 1.01
CA ALA A 9 -12.62 1.90 -0.08
C ALA A 9 -12.27 1.29 -1.46
N GLY A 10 -11.52 0.17 -1.46
CA GLY A 10 -11.09 -0.52 -2.67
C GLY A 10 -9.97 0.16 -3.44
N LYS A 11 -9.39 1.21 -2.87
CA LYS A 11 -8.31 2.02 -3.45
C LYS A 11 -7.47 2.64 -2.34
N TYR A 12 -6.24 3.01 -2.69
CA TYR A 12 -5.33 3.75 -1.80
C TYR A 12 -4.59 4.83 -2.60
N LEU A 13 -3.98 5.77 -1.88
CA LEU A 13 -3.14 6.79 -2.48
C LEU A 13 -1.69 6.33 -2.43
N ASP A 14 -1.01 6.47 -3.55
CA ASP A 14 0.44 6.34 -3.67
C ASP A 14 0.99 7.73 -3.99
N VAL A 15 1.81 8.25 -3.07
CA VAL A 15 2.28 9.64 -3.07
C VAL A 15 3.80 9.65 -3.05
N ASP A 16 4.39 10.16 -4.13
CA ASP A 16 5.81 10.46 -4.19
C ASP A 16 6.03 11.91 -3.73
N LEU A 17 6.66 12.08 -2.57
CA LEU A 17 6.94 13.39 -1.98
C LEU A 17 8.11 14.12 -2.65
N SER A 18 9.00 13.40 -3.33
CA SER A 18 10.14 14.00 -4.05
C SER A 18 9.69 14.71 -5.33
N THR A 19 8.68 14.17 -6.01
CA THR A 19 8.12 14.77 -7.24
C THR A 19 6.77 15.46 -7.03
N GLY A 20 6.11 15.23 -5.90
CA GLY A 20 4.74 15.69 -5.63
C GLY A 20 3.67 14.92 -6.39
N LYS A 21 4.00 13.79 -7.02
CA LYS A 21 3.06 13.00 -7.83
C LYS A 21 2.13 12.18 -6.94
N ILE A 22 0.82 12.28 -7.20
CA ILE A 22 -0.23 11.52 -6.50
C ILE A 22 -0.88 10.55 -7.49
N ARG A 23 -0.97 9.28 -7.11
CA ARG A 23 -1.67 8.21 -7.84
C ARG A 23 -2.79 7.64 -6.99
N ILE A 24 -3.90 7.31 -7.63
CA ILE A 24 -4.99 6.55 -7.01
C ILE A 24 -4.89 5.14 -7.54
N GLU A 25 -4.49 4.21 -6.68
CA GLU A 25 -4.30 2.81 -7.06
C GLU A 25 -5.50 1.97 -6.64
N GLU A 26 -5.92 1.03 -7.49
CA GLU A 26 -6.92 0.03 -7.11
C GLU A 26 -6.30 -0.99 -6.16
N MET A 27 -6.98 -1.26 -5.05
CA MET A 27 -6.50 -2.26 -4.10
C MET A 27 -6.64 -3.66 -4.70
N LYS A 28 -5.62 -4.50 -4.57
CA LYS A 28 -5.70 -5.90 -4.97
C LYS A 28 -6.73 -6.63 -4.10
N LYS A 29 -7.60 -7.43 -4.71
CA LYS A 29 -8.72 -8.10 -4.02
C LYS A 29 -8.23 -9.14 -3.00
N ASP A 30 -7.17 -9.85 -3.35
CA ASP A 30 -6.54 -10.85 -2.50
C ASP A 30 -5.98 -10.27 -1.19
N TRP A 31 -5.57 -8.99 -1.18
CA TRP A 31 -5.05 -8.35 0.04
C TRP A 31 -6.10 -8.29 1.16
N ALA A 32 -7.37 -8.08 0.81
CA ALA A 32 -8.44 -8.10 1.80
C ALA A 32 -8.66 -9.49 2.42
N LEU A 33 -8.41 -10.57 1.65
CA LEU A 33 -8.56 -11.94 2.14
C LEU A 33 -7.33 -12.41 2.92
N LEU A 34 -6.14 -12.09 2.43
CA LEU A 34 -4.88 -12.59 2.97
C LEU A 34 -4.37 -11.79 4.16
N TYR A 35 -4.63 -10.48 4.16
CA TYR A 35 -4.03 -9.54 5.11
C TYR A 35 -5.06 -8.72 5.89
N LEU A 36 -6.35 -8.91 5.61
CA LEU A 36 -7.46 -8.12 6.15
C LEU A 36 -7.29 -6.62 5.83
N GLY A 37 -6.55 -5.87 6.63
CA GLY A 37 -6.38 -4.43 6.47
C GLY A 37 -5.40 -3.87 7.49
N GLY A 38 -5.31 -2.53 7.57
CA GLY A 38 -4.45 -1.85 8.54
C GLY A 38 -3.02 -2.39 8.51
N THR A 39 -2.54 -2.87 9.66
CA THR A 39 -1.18 -3.41 9.82
C THR A 39 -0.87 -4.58 8.89
N GLY A 40 -1.83 -5.43 8.54
CA GLY A 40 -1.58 -6.56 7.64
C GLY A 40 -1.22 -6.10 6.22
N ILE A 41 -1.97 -5.14 5.69
CA ILE A 41 -1.67 -4.53 4.39
C ILE A 41 -0.39 -3.69 4.46
N ALA A 42 -0.19 -2.92 5.54
CA ALA A 42 1.04 -2.14 5.72
C ALA A 42 2.29 -3.02 5.71
N ALA A 43 2.26 -4.17 6.40
CA ALA A 43 3.35 -5.14 6.39
C ALA A 43 3.58 -5.73 4.98
N ARG A 44 2.52 -5.97 4.20
CA ARG A 44 2.65 -6.45 2.81
C ARG A 44 3.30 -5.42 1.90
N VAL A 45 2.94 -4.14 2.04
CA VAL A 45 3.54 -3.04 1.28
C VAL A 45 5.03 -2.91 1.63
N LEU A 46 5.37 -2.89 2.92
CA LEU A 46 6.78 -2.84 3.34
C LEU A 46 7.57 -4.04 2.82
N TRP A 47 6.99 -5.25 2.83
CA TRP A 47 7.65 -6.43 2.26
C TRP A 47 7.96 -6.30 0.77
N ASP A 48 7.13 -5.59 0.00
CA ASP A 48 7.30 -5.45 -1.45
C ASP A 48 8.21 -4.27 -1.83
N GLU A 49 8.16 -3.17 -1.07
CA GLU A 49 8.78 -1.90 -1.46
C GLU A 49 10.05 -1.57 -0.66
N THR A 50 10.32 -2.27 0.46
CA THR A 50 11.53 -2.06 1.25
C THR A 50 12.31 -3.36 1.47
N GLY A 51 13.55 -3.24 1.96
CA GLY A 51 14.42 -4.39 2.20
C GLY A 51 15.40 -4.16 3.36
N PRO A 52 16.23 -5.16 3.67
CA PRO A 52 17.19 -5.09 4.78
C PRO A 52 18.19 -3.93 4.67
N ASP A 53 18.45 -3.46 3.45
CA ASP A 53 19.40 -2.39 3.16
C ASP A 53 18.72 -1.01 3.03
N THR A 54 17.39 -0.92 3.18
CA THR A 54 16.66 0.36 3.16
C THR A 54 17.06 1.20 4.38
N ASP A 55 17.57 2.41 4.14
CA ASP A 55 17.86 3.38 5.21
C ASP A 55 16.55 3.83 5.87
N PRO A 56 16.36 3.62 7.18
CA PRO A 56 15.14 4.03 7.89
C PRO A 56 14.84 5.53 7.85
N LEU A 57 15.83 6.37 7.54
CA LEU A 57 15.66 7.82 7.40
C LEU A 57 15.86 8.30 5.97
N GLY A 58 16.05 7.38 5.01
CA GLY A 58 16.23 7.66 3.60
C GLY A 58 14.91 7.89 2.86
N PRO A 59 14.96 8.43 1.64
CA PRO A 59 13.76 8.70 0.83
C PRO A 59 13.01 7.45 0.33
N GLU A 60 13.62 6.27 0.45
CA GLU A 60 13.03 4.98 0.07
C GLU A 60 12.28 4.29 1.22
N ASN A 61 12.14 4.94 2.38
CA ASN A 61 11.38 4.48 3.55
C ASN A 61 10.12 5.31 3.81
#